data_AF-A0A8H5MN57-F1
#
_entry.id   AF-A0A8H5MN57-F1
#
_cell.length_a   1.000
_cell.length_b   1.000
_cell.length_c   1.000
_cell.angle_alpha   90.00
_cell.angle_beta   90.00
_cell.angle_gamma   90.00
#
_symmetry.space_group_name_H-M   'P 1'
#
loop_
_entity.id
_entity.type
_entity.pdbx_description
1 polymer ?
#
loop_
_entity_poly.entity_id
_entity_poly.type
_entity_poly.pdbx_seq_one_letter_code
_entity_poly.pdbx_strand_id
1 'polypeptide(L)'
;MVLALVNNSVAEMSTYMPVAGGFIRLAGYWVDDALGFLAGWNFFLYEAFLIPFEITALNLVISSWSPEIKKPGPTAGICAAVIIL
;
A
#
# COMPACT_ATOMS: atom_id res chain seq x y z
N MET A 1 -16.18 -10.87 1.80
CA MET A 1 -17.17 -10.77 0.71
C MET A 1 -16.85 -9.60 -0.22
N VAL A 2 -16.72 -8.36 0.30
CA VAL A 2 -16.47 -7.15 -0.51
C VAL A 2 -15.17 -7.21 -1.33
N LEU A 3 -14.05 -7.62 -0.73
CA LEU A 3 -12.76 -7.69 -1.43
C LEU A 3 -12.77 -8.61 -2.66
N ALA A 4 -13.47 -9.76 -2.56
CA ALA A 4 -13.57 -10.72 -3.65
C ALA A 4 -14.36 -10.14 -4.84
N LEU A 5 -15.41 -9.37 -4.56
CA LEU A 5 -16.22 -8.72 -5.60
C LEU A 5 -15.40 -7.64 -6.31
N VAL A 6 -14.70 -6.79 -5.56
CA VAL A 6 -13.84 -5.73 -6.13
C VAL A 6 -12.73 -6.35 -6.99
N ASN A 7 -12.07 -7.40 -6.51
CA ASN A 7 -11.03 -8.09 -7.28
C ASN A 7 -11.60 -8.69 -8.57
N ASN A 8 -12.79 -9.28 -8.54
CA ASN A 8 -13.42 -9.83 -9.73
C ASN A 8 -13.76 -8.73 -10.75
N SER A 9 -14.32 -7.60 -10.31
CA SER A 9 -14.58 -6.46 -11.20
C SER A 9 -13.30 -5.91 -11.84
N VAL A 10 -12.20 -5.81 -11.08
CA VAL A 10 -10.89 -5.40 -11.63
C VAL A 10 -10.34 -6.43 -12.63
N ALA A 11 -10.55 -7.72 -12.38
CA ALA A 11 -10.15 -8.78 -13.29
C ALA A 11 -10.96 -8.74 -14.60
N GLU A 12 -12.26 -8.51 -14.53
CA GLU A 12 -13.12 -8.33 -15.71
C GLU A 12 -12.66 -7.12 -16.55
N MET A 13 -12.41 -5.97 -15.91
CA MET A 13 -11.88 -4.78 -16.60
C MET A 13 -10.51 -5.04 -17.26
N SER A 14 -9.63 -5.79 -16.57
CA SER A 14 -8.27 -6.07 -17.06
C SER A 14 -8.22 -7.09 -18.19
N THR A 15 -9.13 -8.06 -18.21
CA THR A 15 -9.20 -9.09 -19.27
C THR A 15 -9.93 -8.61 -20.51
N TYR A 16 -10.95 -7.75 -20.35
CA TYR A 16 -11.69 -7.20 -21.48
C TYR A 16 -10.89 -6.15 -22.26
N MET A 17 -10.26 -5.20 -21.56
CA MET A 17 -9.47 -4.13 -22.19
C MET A 17 -8.29 -3.73 -21.30
N PRO A 18 -7.12 -4.41 -21.45
CA PRO A 18 -5.98 -4.15 -20.60
C PRO A 18 -5.38 -2.77 -20.90
N VAL A 19 -5.24 -1.96 -19.85
CA VAL A 19 -4.56 -0.65 -19.91
C VAL A 19 -3.35 -0.69 -18.99
N ALA A 20 -2.20 -0.23 -19.47
CA ALA A 20 -0.98 -0.14 -18.67
C ALA A 20 -1.12 0.97 -17.60
N GLY A 21 -0.93 0.63 -16.32
CA GLY A 21 -1.00 1.60 -15.21
C GLY A 21 -1.84 1.20 -13.99
N GLY A 22 -2.26 -0.07 -13.89
CA GLY A 22 -2.95 -0.60 -12.71
C GLY A 22 -4.35 -0.02 -12.50
N PHE A 23 -4.89 -0.20 -11.28
CA PHE A 23 -6.28 0.15 -10.97
C PHE A 23 -6.57 1.66 -11.07
N ILE A 24 -5.60 2.54 -10.81
CA ILE A 24 -5.75 3.99 -10.94
C ILE A 24 -5.98 4.38 -12.39
N ARG A 25 -5.22 3.77 -13.32
CA ARG A 25 -5.39 4.02 -14.76
C ARG A 25 -6.69 3.42 -15.29
N LEU A 26 -7.09 2.25 -14.77
CA LEU A 26 -8.39 1.65 -15.10
C LEU A 26 -9.54 2.57 -14.66
N ALA A 27 -9.48 3.17 -13.47
CA ALA A 27 -10.51 4.11 -13.01
C ALA A 27 -10.65 5.35 -13.91
N GLY A 28 -9.52 5.93 -14.34
CA GLY A 28 -9.49 7.05 -15.29
C GLY A 28 -10.06 6.70 -16.67
N TYR A 29 -9.73 5.49 -17.16
CA TYR A 29 -10.13 5.06 -18.50
C TYR A 29 -11.59 4.59 -18.60
N TRP A 30 -12.10 3.91 -17.57
CA TRP A 30 -13.43 3.30 -17.59
C TRP A 30 -14.55 4.20 -17.04
N VAL A 31 -14.23 5.17 -16.17
CA VAL A 31 -15.23 6.05 -15.56
C VAL A 31 -15.03 7.49 -15.97
N ASP A 32 -13.99 8.14 -15.45
CA ASP A 32 -13.60 9.51 -15.78
C ASP A 32 -12.21 9.84 -15.19
N ASP A 33 -11.50 10.78 -15.81
CA ASP A 33 -10.16 11.18 -15.38
C ASP A 33 -10.14 11.80 -13.96
N ALA A 34 -11.22 12.47 -13.52
CA ALA A 34 -11.31 13.05 -12.17
C ALA A 34 -11.38 11.97 -11.08
N LEU A 35 -12.07 10.86 -11.33
CA LEU A 35 -12.11 9.68 -10.46
C LEU A 35 -10.74 9.02 -10.40
N GLY A 36 -10.05 8.91 -11.54
CA GLY A 36 -8.67 8.42 -11.59
C GLY A 36 -7.73 9.26 -10.71
N PHE A 37 -7.84 10.59 -10.78
CA PHE A 37 -7.07 11.51 -9.95
C PHE A 37 -7.38 11.35 -8.45
N LEU A 38 -8.67 11.32 -8.10
CA LEU A 38 -9.10 11.17 -6.70
C LEU A 38 -8.66 9.81 -6.12
N ALA A 39 -8.83 8.73 -6.88
CA ALA A 39 -8.40 7.39 -6.49
C ALA A 39 -6.87 7.32 -6.28
N GLY A 40 -6.10 7.99 -7.15
CA GLY A 40 -4.66 8.13 -6.99
C GLY A 40 -4.26 8.85 -5.70
N TRP A 41 -4.90 9.98 -5.40
CA TRP A 41 -4.64 10.72 -4.15
C TRP A 41 -5.07 9.94 -2.90
N ASN A 42 -6.22 9.25 -2.97
CA ASN A 42 -6.67 8.42 -1.87
C ASN A 42 -5.68 7.30 -1.57
N PHE A 43 -5.19 6.61 -2.60
CA PHE A 43 -4.20 5.55 -2.46
C PHE A 43 -2.85 6.08 -1.95
N PHE A 44 -2.39 7.23 -2.47
CA PHE A 44 -1.16 7.85 -2.00
C PHE A 44 -1.22 8.21 -0.52
N LEU A 45 -2.31 8.82 -0.06
CA LEU A 45 -2.48 9.16 1.36
C LEU A 45 -2.58 7.89 2.24
N TYR A 46 -3.24 6.85 1.75
CA TYR A 46 -3.30 5.57 2.44
C TYR A 46 -1.90 4.99 2.65
N GLU A 47 -1.09 4.87 1.59
CA GLU A 47 0.29 4.36 1.69
C GLU A 47 1.17 5.27 2.56
N ALA A 48 1.04 6.60 2.44
CA ALA A 48 1.81 7.55 3.22
C ALA A 48 1.58 7.40 4.73
N PHE A 49 0.36 7.05 5.17
CA PHE A 49 0.06 6.79 6.57
C PHE A 49 0.31 5.35 7.00
N LEU A 50 0.31 4.41 6.06
CA LEU A 50 0.57 3.00 6.32
C LEU A 50 2.04 2.75 6.68
N ILE A 51 2.98 3.43 6.03
CA ILE A 51 4.43 3.33 6.32
C ILE A 51 4.77 3.56 7.81
N PRO A 52 4.40 4.70 8.44
CA PRO A 52 4.68 4.91 9.86
C PRO A 52 3.94 3.92 10.76
N PHE A 53 2.74 3.48 10.37
CA PHE A 53 2.01 2.44 11.11
C PHE A 53 2.80 1.12 11.12
N GLU A 54 3.29 0.65 9.98
CA GLU A 54 4.11 -0.56 9.88
C GLU A 54 5.40 -0.45 10.70
N ILE A 55 6.07 0.70 10.68
CA ILE A 55 7.26 0.96 11.50
C ILE A 55 6.94 0.79 13.00
N THR A 56 5.83 1.34 13.47
CA THR A 56 5.44 1.18 14.88
C THR A 56 5.07 -0.25 15.24
N ALA A 57 4.38 -0.96 14.34
CA ALA A 57 4.02 -2.36 14.53
C ALA A 57 5.26 -3.28 14.59
N LEU A 58 6.23 -3.07 13.68
CA LEU A 58 7.49 -3.78 13.67
C LEU A 58 8.29 -3.53 14.96
N ASN A 59 8.39 -2.27 15.40
CA ASN A 59 9.07 -1.95 16.66
C ASN A 59 8.41 -2.65 17.85
N LEU A 60 7.07 -2.65 17.92
CA LEU A 60 6.33 -3.33 18.97
C LEU A 60 6.63 -4.84 18.99
N VAL A 61 6.52 -5.50 17.83
CA VAL A 61 6.76 -6.95 17.73
C VAL A 61 8.20 -7.27 18.08
N ILE A 62 9.17 -6.58 17.51
CA ILE A 62 10.60 -6.89 17.72
C ILE A 62 11.02 -6.58 19.17
N SER A 63 10.43 -5.55 19.79
CA SER A 63 10.66 -5.26 21.21
C SER A 63 10.18 -6.36 22.16
N SER A 64 9.25 -7.21 21.72
CA SER A 64 8.83 -8.39 22.49
C SER A 64 9.88 -9.52 22.47
N TRP A 65 10.80 -9.52 21.51
CA TRP A 65 11.85 -10.56 21.38
C TRP A 65 13.17 -10.15 22.04
N SER A 66 13.56 -8.88 21.96
CA SER A 66 14.75 -8.37 22.66
C SER A 66 14.67 -6.87 22.97
N PRO A 67 14.94 -6.44 24.22
CA PRO A 67 14.92 -5.03 24.62
C PRO A 67 16.08 -4.22 24.05
N GLU A 68 17.17 -4.86 23.59
CA GLU A 68 18.33 -4.21 22.96
C GLU A 68 17.97 -3.49 21.65
N ILE A 69 16.91 -3.93 20.97
CA ILE A 69 16.53 -3.45 19.64
C ILE A 69 15.77 -2.11 19.70
N LYS A 70 15.24 -1.73 20.87
CA LYS A 70 14.66 -0.39 21.12
C LYS A 70 15.68 0.74 20.97
N LYS A 71 16.98 0.44 20.90
CA LYS A 71 18.00 1.45 20.61
C LYS A 71 17.74 2.05 19.21
N PRO A 72 17.90 3.37 19.03
CA PRO A 72 17.56 4.05 17.77
C PRO A 72 18.35 3.54 16.55
N GLY A 73 19.56 3.00 16.73
CA GLY A 73 20.38 2.45 15.64
C GLY A 73 19.80 1.17 15.00
N PRO A 74 19.60 0.08 15.77
CA PRO A 74 18.99 -1.16 15.27
C PRO A 74 17.59 -0.98 14.68
N THR A 75 16.72 -0.18 15.33
CA THR A 75 15.37 0.09 14.82
C THR A 75 15.42 0.79 13.46
N ALA A 76 16.24 1.84 13.31
CA ALA A 76 16.38 2.56 12.05
C ALA A 76 16.94 1.66 10.92
N GLY A 77 17.87 0.76 11.25
CA GLY A 77 18.43 -0.20 10.29
C GLY A 77 17.39 -1.22 9.79
N ILE A 78 16.55 -1.75 10.67
CA ILE A 78 15.48 -2.70 10.28
C ILE A 78 14.40 -1.98 9.47
N CYS A 79 13.97 -0.79 9.88
CA CYS A 79 12.98 -0.02 9.12
C CYS A 79 13.51 0.37 7.74
N ALA A 80 14.77 0.81 7.62
CA ALA A 80 15.37 1.11 6.32
C ALA A 80 15.49 -0.15 5.44
N ALA A 81 15.85 -1.30 6.01
CA ALA A 81 15.91 -2.55 5.26
C ALA A 81 14.53 -2.97 4.72
N VAL A 82 13.47 -2.83 5.53
CA VAL A 82 12.09 -3.19 5.13
C VAL A 82 11.51 -2.20 4.10
N ILE A 83 11.88 -0.93 4.13
CA ILE A 83 11.39 0.08 3.16
C ILE A 83 12.14 0.00 1.82
N ILE A 84 13.39 -0.46 1.81
CA ILE A 84 14.23 -0.57 0.61
C ILE A 84 14.03 -1.90 -0.13
N LEU A 85 13.63 -2.97 0.58
CA LEU A 85 13.27 -4.27 0.02
C LEU A 85 11.88 -4.25 -0.63
#